data_AF-A0A099XYM8-F1
#
_entry.id   AF-A0A099XYM8-F1
#
_cell.length_a   1.000
_cell.length_b   1.000
_cell.length_c   1.000
_cell.angle_alpha   90.00
_cell.angle_beta   90.00
_cell.angle_gamma   90.00
#
_symmetry.space_group_name_H-M   'P 1'
#
loop_
_entity.id
_entity.type
_entity.pdbx_description
1 polymer ?
#
loop_
_entity_poly.entity_id
_entity_poly.type
_entity_poly.pdbx_seq_one_letter_code
_entity_poly.pdbx_strand_id
1 'polypeptide(L)' 'MNTFSKQYETAKNNSKEFMKNGQISAYFNALLEMNKYKRLMIAVVAN' A
#
# COMPACT_ATOMS: atom_id res chain seq x y z
N MET A 1 -10.40 8.17 10.07
CA MET A 1 -9.29 7.30 9.60
C MET A 1 -8.53 8.07 8.54
N ASN A 2 -7.23 8.34 8.76
CA ASN A 2 -6.43 9.20 7.88
C ASN A 2 -6.42 8.63 6.44
N THR A 3 -6.63 9.47 5.42
CA THR A 3 -6.84 9.02 4.02
C THR A 3 -5.69 8.12 3.54
N PHE A 4 -4.46 8.44 3.93
CA PHE A 4 -3.27 7.64 3.60
C PHE A 4 -3.27 6.26 4.27
N SER A 5 -3.75 6.15 5.51
CA SER A 5 -3.85 4.86 6.20
C SER A 5 -4.88 3.95 5.54
N LYS A 6 -5.99 4.51 5.03
CA LYS A 6 -6.97 3.74 4.26
C LYS A 6 -6.37 3.21 2.96
N GLN A 7 -5.65 4.05 2.22
CA GLN A 7 -5.04 3.62 0.96
C GLN A 7 -3.90 2.62 1.17
N TYR A 8 -3.13 2.75 2.24
CA TYR A 8 -2.15 1.75 2.64
C TYR A 8 -2.79 0.38 2.90
N GLU A 9 -3.87 0.34 3.69
CA GLU A 9 -4.57 -0.92 4.00
C GLU A 9 -5.26 -1.53 2.76
N THR A 10 -5.79 -0.72 1.86
CA THR A 10 -6.29 -1.20 0.56
C THR A 10 -5.18 -1.83 -0.27
N ALA A 11 -4.05 -1.15 -0.45
CA ALA A 11 -2.91 -1.68 -1.21
C ALA A 11 -2.35 -2.97 -0.58
N LYS A 12 -2.38 -3.07 0.75
CA LYS A 12 -2.00 -4.28 1.50
C LYS A 12 -2.94 -5.46 1.30
N ASN A 13 -4.24 -5.22 1.20
CA ASN A 13 -5.19 -6.28 0.90
C ASN A 13 -5.03 -6.74 -0.55
N ASN A 14 -4.90 -5.79 -1.49
CA ASN A 14 -4.68 -6.09 -2.90
C ASN A 14 -3.38 -6.88 -3.12
N SER A 15 -2.28 -6.53 -2.45
CA SER A 15 -1.02 -7.27 -2.59
C SER A 15 -1.17 -8.73 -2.16
N LYS A 16 -1.90 -9.02 -1.08
CA LYS A 16 -2.18 -10.40 -0.65
C LYS A 16 -3.01 -11.16 -1.69
N GLU A 17 -4.01 -10.53 -2.29
CA GLU A 17 -4.83 -11.16 -3.34
C GLU A 17 -4.00 -11.42 -4.60
N PHE A 18 -3.24 -10.42 -5.08
CA PHE A 18 -2.39 -10.57 -6.26
C PHE A 18 -1.32 -11.63 -6.08
N MET A 19 -0.72 -11.73 -4.88
CA MET A 19 0.23 -12.78 -4.56
C MET A 19 -0.42 -14.17 -4.63
N LYS A 20 -1.61 -14.33 -4.03
CA LYS A 20 -2.37 -15.60 -4.08
C LYS A 20 -2.76 -15.99 -5.49
N ASN A 21 -3.09 -15.02 -6.34
CA ASN A 21 -3.49 -15.24 -7.72
C ASN A 21 -2.32 -15.39 -8.69
N GLY A 22 -1.06 -15.29 -8.23
CA GLY A 22 0.11 -15.35 -9.09
C GLY A 22 0.29 -14.12 -10.00
N GLN A 23 -0.40 -13.01 -9.71
CA GLN A 23 -0.35 -11.78 -10.50
C GLN A 23 0.86 -10.92 -10.09
N ILE A 24 2.07 -11.38 -10.45
CA ILE A 24 3.35 -10.82 -9.95
C ILE A 24 3.47 -9.30 -10.21
N SER A 25 3.15 -8.81 -11.41
CA SER A 25 3.25 -7.38 -11.72
C SER A 25 2.28 -6.53 -10.89
N ALA A 26 1.06 -7.02 -10.67
CA ALA A 26 0.06 -6.34 -9.86
C ALA A 26 0.45 -6.36 -8.38
N TYR A 27 0.95 -7.49 -7.89
CA TYR A 27 1.53 -7.62 -6.55
C TYR A 27 2.64 -6.59 -6.33
N PHE A 28 3.61 -6.53 -7.25
CA PHE A 28 4.72 -5.57 -7.16
C PHE A 28 4.23 -4.12 -7.12
N ASN A 29 3.29 -3.75 -7.99
CA ASN A 29 2.69 -2.41 -7.99
C ASN A 29 1.99 -2.09 -6.67
N ALA A 30 1.26 -3.05 -6.08
CA ALA A 30 0.60 -2.87 -4.80
C ALA A 30 1.61 -2.64 -3.65
N LEU A 31 2.78 -3.30 -3.69
CA LEU A 31 3.86 -3.04 -2.72
C LEU A 31 4.46 -1.63 -2.85
N LEU A 32 4.67 -1.16 -4.08
CA LEU A 32 5.15 0.21 -4.32
C LEU A 32 4.16 1.24 -3.77
N GLU A 33 2.87 1.00 -3.98
CA GLU A 33 1.80 1.86 -3.49
C GLU A 33 1.72 1.87 -1.95
N MET A 34 1.85 0.70 -1.30
CA MET A 34 2.00 0.63 0.16
C MET A 34 3.18 1.47 0.66
N ASN A 35 4.35 1.33 0.01
CA ASN A 35 5.54 2.08 0.41
C ASN A 35 5.34 3.60 0.27
N LYS A 36 4.68 4.05 -0.81
CA LYS A 36 4.32 5.46 -1.03
C LYS A 36 3.50 6.01 0.14
N TYR A 37 2.39 5.35 0.50
CA TYR A 37 1.53 5.85 1.58
C TYR A 37 2.20 5.76 2.96
N LYS A 38 3.02 4.74 3.20
CA LYS A 38 3.82 4.66 4.42
C LYS A 38 4.73 5.88 4.59
N ARG A 39 5.42 6.30 3.53
CA ARG A 39 6.27 7.51 3.53
C ARG A 39 5.46 8.78 3.76
N LEU A 40 4.29 8.90 3.12
CA LEU A 40 3.40 10.05 3.30
C LEU A 40 2.86 10.14 4.73
N MET A 41 2.47 9.02 5.34
CA MET A 41 2.04 8.98 6.74
C MET A 41 3.14 9.46 7.69
N ILE A 42 4.39 9.03 7.47
CA ILE A 42 5.54 9.48 8.28
C ILE A 42 5.75 10.98 8.11
N ALA A 43 5.71 11.49 6.87
CA ALA A 43 5.90 12.91 6.58
C ALA A 43 4.83 13.79 7.26
N VAL A 44 3.58 13.33 7.32
CA VAL A 44 2.50 14.05 8.02
C VAL A 44 2.71 14.08 9.54
N VAL A 45 3.28 13.04 10.14
CA VAL A 45 3.57 13.00 11.60
C VAL A 45 4.80 13.83 11.95
N ALA A 46 5.76 13.94 11.04
CA ALA A 46 7.00 14.69 11.26
C ALA A 46 6.84 16.21 11.12
N ASN A 47 5.66 16.70 10.72
CA ASN A 47 5.34 18.10 10.48
C ASN A 47 4.31 18.60 11.50
#